data_AF-A0A7C4W586-F1
#
_entry.id   AF-A0A7C4W586-F1
#
_cell.length_a   1.000
_cell.length_b   1.000
_cell.length_c   1.000
_cell.angle_alpha   90.00
_cell.angle_beta   90.00
_cell.angle_gamma   90.00
#
_symmetry.space_group_name_H-M   'P 1'
#
loop_
_entity.id
_entity.type
_entity.pdbx_description
1 polymer ?
#
loop_
_entity_poly.entity_id
_entity_poly.type
_entity_poly.pdbx_seq_one_letter_code
_entity_poly.pdbx_strand_id
1 'polypeptide(L)'
;MNRKIEYLTSEYRKRDKNRRVVLDTKINPRVGVFYFHPGANPQFLREMKKYYDGIVIAATGLGHVGINPGKNKLSVSFLPVIKELIDSGIPVVFAPQTIFGRLDMDVYLTGRELQKIGVIGNGCDWTIETALVKLMYVLGHTNKMDEIKEMMEKNLVGEISERSEFELC
;
A
#
# COMPACT_ATOMS: atom_id res chain seq x y z
N MET A 1 -16.49 31.45 -28.26
CA MET A 1 -15.37 30.73 -27.61
C MET A 1 -15.47 29.25 -27.98
N ASN A 2 -14.70 28.79 -28.98
CA ASN A 2 -14.63 27.36 -29.31
C ASN A 2 -13.79 26.64 -28.25
N ARG A 3 -14.42 25.86 -27.38
CA ARG A 3 -13.71 25.01 -26.42
C ARG A 3 -13.30 23.73 -27.15
N LYS A 4 -12.04 23.65 -27.58
CA LYS A 4 -11.42 22.43 -28.10
C LYS A 4 -10.97 21.58 -26.90
N ILE A 5 -11.30 20.28 -26.92
CA ILE A 5 -10.81 19.30 -25.94
C ILE A 5 -9.66 18.54 -26.61
N GLU A 6 -8.53 18.44 -25.93
CA GLU A 6 -7.39 17.63 -26.33
C GLU A 6 -7.20 16.54 -25.28
N TYR A 7 -7.15 15.29 -25.73
CA TYR A 7 -6.95 14.13 -24.87
C TYR A 7 -5.46 13.83 -24.81
N LEU A 8 -4.90 13.76 -23.60
CA LEU A 8 -3.50 13.39 -23.38
C LEU A 8 -3.28 11.87 -23.43
N THR A 9 -4.35 11.09 -23.25
CA THR A 9 -4.32 9.62 -23.32
C THR A 9 -5.58 9.06 -23.98
N SER A 10 -5.44 7.88 -24.59
CA SER A 10 -6.57 7.09 -25.10
C SER A 10 -7.07 6.03 -24.11
N GLU A 11 -6.33 5.82 -23.02
CA GLU A 11 -6.59 4.80 -21.99
C GLU A 11 -7.50 5.37 -20.89
N TYR A 12 -8.80 5.43 -21.21
CA TYR A 12 -9.81 5.82 -20.22
C TYR A 12 -11.12 5.10 -20.47
N ARG A 13 -11.93 5.01 -19.41
CA ARG A 13 -13.24 4.38 -19.49
C ARG A 13 -14.22 5.26 -20.28
N LYS A 14 -14.43 4.94 -21.56
CA LYS A 14 -15.40 5.63 -22.42
C LYS A 14 -16.83 5.53 -21.88
N ARG A 15 -17.66 6.51 -22.25
CA ARG A 15 -19.08 6.52 -21.96
C ARG A 15 -19.74 5.31 -22.62
N ASP A 16 -20.49 4.56 -21.83
CA ASP A 16 -21.34 3.47 -22.30
C ASP A 16 -22.77 3.79 -21.82
N LYS A 17 -23.72 3.85 -22.76
CA LYS A 17 -25.14 4.17 -22.47
C LYS A 17 -25.86 3.02 -21.76
N ASN A 18 -25.34 1.80 -21.87
CA ASN A 18 -25.93 0.61 -21.27
C ASN A 18 -25.36 0.32 -19.88
N ARG A 19 -24.19 0.87 -19.55
CA ARG A 19 -23.56 0.73 -18.25
C ARG A 19 -24.35 1.49 -17.17
N ARG A 20 -24.84 0.75 -16.17
CA ARG A 20 -25.43 1.32 -14.96
C ARG A 20 -24.38 1.50 -13.88
N VAL A 21 -24.49 2.59 -13.11
CA VAL A 21 -23.68 2.80 -11.92
C VAL A 21 -24.15 1.82 -10.84
N VAL A 22 -23.23 1.08 -10.25
CA VAL A 22 -23.47 0.24 -9.08
C VAL A 22 -22.78 0.93 -7.91
N LEU A 23 -23.54 1.21 -6.87
CA LEU A 23 -23.01 1.81 -5.65
C LEU A 23 -22.59 0.69 -4.70
N ASP A 24 -21.32 0.72 -4.31
CA ASP A 24 -20.76 -0.13 -3.27
C ASP A 24 -20.30 0.78 -2.13
N THR A 25 -20.87 0.57 -0.94
CA THR A 25 -20.65 1.42 0.24
C THR A 25 -19.88 0.70 1.35
N LYS A 26 -19.53 -0.57 1.15
CA LYS A 26 -18.84 -1.35 2.16
C LYS A 26 -17.40 -0.86 2.31
N ILE A 27 -17.13 -0.26 3.46
CA ILE A 27 -15.79 0.19 3.86
C ILE A 27 -15.58 -0.13 5.33
N ASN A 28 -14.37 -0.53 5.69
CA ASN A 28 -13.92 -0.55 7.08
C ASN A 28 -13.10 0.72 7.35
N PRO A 29 -13.60 1.68 8.16
CA PRO A 29 -12.89 2.92 8.42
C PRO A 29 -11.71 2.77 9.40
N ARG A 30 -11.56 1.61 10.04
CA ARG A 30 -10.50 1.33 11.02
C ARG A 30 -9.19 0.96 10.30
N VAL A 31 -8.68 1.85 9.45
CA VAL A 31 -7.38 1.70 8.81
C VAL A 31 -6.50 2.89 9.18
N GLY A 32 -5.27 2.61 9.62
CA GLY A 32 -4.31 3.63 10.05
C GLY A 32 -3.15 3.79 9.07
N VAL A 33 -2.55 4.98 9.05
CA VAL A 33 -1.29 5.24 8.33
C VAL A 33 -0.16 5.42 9.34
N PHE A 34 0.93 4.69 9.15
CA PHE A 34 2.18 4.88 9.88
C PHE A 34 3.25 5.42 8.94
N TYR A 35 3.71 6.64 9.19
CA TYR A 35 4.81 7.23 8.45
C TYR A 35 6.14 6.73 9.01
N PHE A 36 6.87 5.91 8.25
CA PHE A 36 8.19 5.48 8.67
C PHE A 36 9.21 6.62 8.52
N HIS A 37 10.10 6.74 9.49
CA HIS A 37 11.25 7.63 9.46
C HIS A 37 12.35 7.07 10.37
N PRO A 38 13.63 7.48 10.19
CA PRO A 38 14.67 7.16 11.15
C PRO A 38 14.28 7.60 12.57
N GLY A 39 14.43 6.70 13.54
CA GLY A 39 14.02 6.94 14.93
C GLY A 39 12.53 6.71 15.21
N ALA A 40 11.72 6.33 14.22
CA ALA A 40 10.34 5.93 14.46
C ALA A 40 10.27 4.75 15.45
N ASN A 41 9.26 4.75 16.32
CA ASN A 41 9.14 3.79 17.40
C ASN A 41 8.32 2.55 16.97
N PRO A 42 8.91 1.34 16.90
CA PRO A 42 8.16 0.13 16.56
C PRO A 42 7.06 -0.19 17.56
N GLN A 43 7.20 0.21 18.83
CA GLN A 43 6.14 0.02 19.81
C GLN A 43 4.89 0.82 19.42
N PHE A 44 5.04 2.05 18.89
CA PHE A 44 3.88 2.81 18.44
C PHE A 44 3.15 2.10 17.30
N LEU A 45 3.89 1.58 16.31
CA LEU A 45 3.31 0.76 15.24
C LEU A 45 2.57 -0.47 15.80
N ARG A 46 3.15 -1.16 16.80
CA ARG A 46 2.51 -2.29 17.47
C ARG A 46 1.19 -1.89 18.13
N GLU A 47 1.16 -0.75 18.81
CA GLU A 47 -0.03 -0.27 19.54
C GLU A 47 -1.18 0.12 18.60
N MET A 48 -0.90 0.46 17.34
CA MET A 48 -1.93 0.79 16.34
C MET A 48 -2.95 -0.34 16.15
N LYS A 49 -2.58 -1.60 16.34
CA LYS A 49 -3.50 -2.75 16.22
C LYS A 49 -4.69 -2.71 17.19
N LYS A 50 -4.60 -1.91 18.26
CA LYS A 50 -5.71 -1.72 19.21
C LYS A 50 -6.83 -0.87 18.60
N TYR A 51 -6.51 -0.03 17.62
CA TYR A 51 -7.41 0.96 17.04
C TYR A 51 -7.78 0.66 15.58
N TYR A 52 -6.91 -0.06 14.87
CA TYR A 52 -7.02 -0.31 13.44
C TYR A 52 -7.00 -1.79 13.11
N ASP A 53 -7.81 -2.16 12.12
CA ASP A 53 -7.96 -3.51 11.57
C ASP A 53 -7.08 -3.70 10.32
N GLY A 54 -6.39 -2.64 9.86
CA GLY A 54 -5.39 -2.65 8.79
C GLY A 54 -4.46 -1.46 8.90
N ILE A 55 -3.22 -1.60 8.45
CA ILE A 55 -2.20 -0.53 8.55
C ILE A 55 -1.50 -0.35 7.21
N VAL A 56 -1.49 0.90 6.73
CA VAL A 56 -0.62 1.34 5.63
C VAL A 56 0.66 1.93 6.22
N ILE A 57 1.81 1.48 5.76
CA ILE A 57 3.11 2.03 6.12
C ILE A 57 3.63 2.84 4.93
N ALA A 58 3.86 4.13 5.14
CA ALA A 58 4.60 4.95 4.19
C ALA A 58 6.08 4.57 4.29
N ALA A 59 6.52 3.69 3.39
CA ALA A 59 7.83 3.08 3.38
C ALA A 59 8.82 3.89 2.55
N THR A 60 10.10 3.81 2.91
CA THR A 60 11.15 4.55 2.22
C THR A 60 11.55 3.89 0.90
N GLY A 61 11.86 4.71 -0.12
CA GLY A 61 12.39 4.24 -1.40
C GLY A 61 11.54 3.14 -2.04
N LEU A 62 12.18 2.02 -2.38
CA LEU A 62 11.53 0.88 -3.04
C LEU A 62 10.70 -0.02 -2.10
N GLY A 63 10.40 0.42 -0.88
CA GLY A 63 9.59 -0.35 0.08
C GLY A 63 10.39 -0.87 1.25
N HIS A 64 11.07 0.04 1.97
CA HIS A 64 11.89 -0.32 3.13
C HIS A 64 11.44 0.34 4.44
N VAL A 65 11.66 -0.42 5.51
CA VAL A 65 11.74 0.07 6.89
C VAL A 65 13.02 -0.47 7.53
N GLY A 66 13.41 0.07 8.69
CA GLY A 66 14.58 -0.41 9.42
C GLY A 66 14.38 -1.82 9.97
N ILE A 67 14.93 -2.85 9.32
CA ILE A 67 14.83 -4.25 9.79
C ILE A 67 16.06 -4.77 10.54
N ASN A 68 17.15 -4.01 10.57
CA ASN A 68 18.40 -4.34 11.27
C ASN A 68 18.92 -5.79 11.03
N PRO A 69 19.19 -6.20 9.77
CA PRO A 69 19.59 -7.57 9.47
C PRO A 69 20.96 -7.92 10.06
N GLY A 70 21.83 -6.92 10.26
CA GLY A 70 23.14 -7.07 10.89
C GLY A 70 23.11 -7.14 12.43
N LYS A 71 21.92 -7.10 13.06
CA LYS A 71 21.74 -7.18 14.52
C LYS A 71 22.59 -6.16 15.30
N ASN A 72 22.71 -4.94 14.76
CA ASN A 72 23.41 -3.86 15.43
C ASN A 72 22.62 -3.42 16.68
N LYS A 73 23.27 -3.40 17.86
CA LYS A 73 22.64 -3.02 19.13
C LYS A 73 22.11 -1.58 19.18
N LEU A 74 22.60 -0.72 18.29
CA LEU A 74 22.19 0.69 18.20
C LEU A 74 20.96 0.90 17.30
N SER A 75 20.46 -0.14 16.64
CA SER A 75 19.34 -0.04 15.69
C SER A 75 18.16 -0.91 16.14
N VAL A 76 16.96 -0.34 16.12
CA VAL A 76 15.72 -1.05 16.43
C VAL A 76 15.12 -1.62 15.14
N SER A 77 14.72 -2.89 15.18
CA SER A 77 14.09 -3.57 14.05
C SER A 77 12.57 -3.45 14.08
N PHE A 78 11.98 -3.12 12.93
CA PHE A 78 10.54 -3.17 12.70
C PHE A 78 10.04 -4.56 12.30
N LEU A 79 10.93 -5.46 11.85
CA LEU A 79 10.56 -6.77 11.31
C LEU A 79 9.74 -7.62 12.31
N PRO A 80 10.13 -7.75 13.60
CA PRO A 80 9.36 -8.54 14.56
C PRO A 80 7.96 -7.95 14.83
N VAL A 81 7.84 -6.62 14.87
CA VAL A 81 6.56 -5.95 15.08
C VAL A 81 5.63 -6.14 13.88
N ILE A 82 6.15 -5.95 12.66
CA ILE A 82 5.36 -6.13 11.44
C ILE A 82 4.90 -7.59 11.32
N LYS A 83 5.80 -8.54 11.60
CA LYS A 83 5.44 -9.97 11.59
C LYS A 83 4.33 -10.26 12.58
N GLU A 84 4.42 -9.74 13.80
CA GLU A 84 3.38 -9.92 14.82
C GLU A 84 2.03 -9.32 14.39
N LEU A 85 2.03 -8.13 13.77
CA LEU A 85 0.80 -7.53 13.25
C LEU A 85 0.13 -8.46 12.24
N ILE A 86 0.89 -8.94 11.26
CA ILE A 86 0.40 -9.85 10.22
C ILE A 86 -0.06 -11.17 10.81
N ASP A 87 0.73 -11.78 11.71
CA ASP A 87 0.37 -13.03 12.41
C ASP A 87 -0.93 -12.86 13.24
N SER A 88 -1.21 -11.64 13.72
CA SER A 88 -2.44 -11.31 14.45
C SER A 88 -3.66 -10.99 13.56
N GLY A 89 -3.51 -11.11 12.24
CA GLY A 89 -4.57 -10.87 11.27
C GLY A 89 -4.69 -9.42 10.77
N ILE A 90 -3.76 -8.53 11.14
CA ILE A 90 -3.75 -7.14 10.66
C ILE A 90 -2.94 -7.07 9.37
N PRO A 91 -3.55 -6.80 8.19
CA PRO A 91 -2.82 -6.59 6.97
C PRO A 91 -1.93 -5.36 7.09
N VAL A 92 -0.67 -5.52 6.70
CA VAL A 92 0.32 -4.45 6.61
C VAL A 92 0.63 -4.20 5.14
N VAL A 93 0.20 -3.05 4.64
CA VAL A 93 0.37 -2.62 3.25
C VAL A 93 1.45 -1.55 3.18
N PHE A 94 2.38 -1.66 2.24
CA PHE A 94 3.36 -0.61 1.98
C PHE A 94 2.85 0.33 0.89
N ALA A 95 3.13 1.61 1.08
CA ALA A 95 3.01 2.65 0.06
C ALA A 95 4.32 3.43 -0.02
N PRO A 96 4.75 3.90 -1.20
CA PRO A 96 5.95 4.70 -1.32
C PRO A 96 5.78 6.03 -0.60
N GLN A 97 6.77 6.41 0.21
CA GLN A 97 6.84 7.74 0.80
C GLN A 97 7.21 8.82 -0.24
N THR A 98 7.88 8.41 -1.32
CA THR A 98 8.23 9.30 -2.43
C THR A 98 6.98 9.67 -3.23
N ILE A 99 6.92 10.91 -3.71
CA ILE A 99 5.77 11.42 -4.49
C ILE A 99 5.62 10.61 -5.78
N PHE A 100 6.75 10.29 -6.41
CA PHE A 100 6.83 9.47 -7.61
C PHE A 100 7.60 8.19 -7.33
N GLY A 101 7.26 7.14 -8.06
CA GLY A 101 7.99 5.87 -8.03
C GLY A 101 7.12 4.68 -7.62
N ARG A 102 7.70 3.50 -7.85
CA ARG A 102 7.09 2.20 -7.60
C ARG A 102 7.86 1.47 -6.51
N LEU A 103 7.14 0.72 -5.69
CA LEU A 103 7.77 -0.24 -4.77
C LEU A 103 8.37 -1.40 -5.55
N ASP A 104 9.62 -1.74 -5.26
CA ASP A 104 10.29 -2.92 -5.78
C ASP A 104 11.05 -3.58 -4.62
N MET A 105 10.31 -4.45 -3.94
CA MET A 105 10.78 -5.13 -2.75
C MET A 105 11.68 -6.32 -3.09
N ASP A 106 11.93 -6.60 -4.36
CA ASP A 106 12.77 -7.71 -4.82
C ASP A 106 14.25 -7.31 -4.90
N VAL A 107 14.56 -6.02 -5.10
CA VAL A 107 15.94 -5.52 -5.25
C VAL A 107 16.80 -5.77 -4.02
N TYR A 108 16.32 -5.35 -2.83
CA TYR A 108 17.13 -5.37 -1.61
C TYR A 108 16.68 -6.44 -0.63
N LEU A 109 17.63 -6.93 0.19
CA LEU A 109 17.37 -7.90 1.25
C LEU A 109 16.21 -7.45 2.14
N THR A 110 16.17 -6.17 2.50
CA THR A 110 15.13 -5.60 3.36
C THR A 110 13.72 -5.84 2.82
N GLY A 111 13.50 -5.53 1.54
CA GLY A 111 12.21 -5.77 0.89
C GLY A 111 11.86 -7.25 0.87
N ARG A 112 12.81 -8.12 0.51
CA ARG A 112 12.58 -9.58 0.45
C ARG A 112 12.22 -10.18 1.82
N GLU A 113 12.86 -9.74 2.90
CA GLU A 113 12.50 -10.19 4.25
C GLU A 113 11.11 -9.72 4.67
N LEU A 114 10.70 -8.51 4.27
CA LEU A 114 9.35 -7.98 4.53
C LEU A 114 8.29 -8.71 3.71
N GLN A 115 8.57 -9.05 2.45
CA GLN A 115 7.68 -9.87 1.62
C GLN A 115 7.47 -11.27 2.22
N LYS A 116 8.55 -11.92 2.70
CA LYS A 116 8.47 -13.25 3.32
C LYS A 116 7.53 -13.33 4.52
N ILE A 117 7.40 -12.23 5.27
CA ILE A 117 6.49 -12.18 6.42
C ILE A 117 5.08 -11.70 6.07
N GLY A 118 4.79 -11.46 4.79
CA GLY A 118 3.45 -11.14 4.29
C GLY A 118 3.14 -9.65 4.11
N VAL A 119 4.15 -8.77 4.05
CA VAL A 119 3.91 -7.37 3.67
C VAL A 119 3.37 -7.30 2.23
N ILE A 120 2.34 -6.47 2.03
CA ILE A 120 1.62 -6.30 0.76
C ILE A 120 2.11 -5.03 0.05
N GLY A 121 2.17 -5.05 -1.28
CA GLY A 121 2.41 -3.85 -2.09
C GLY A 121 3.64 -3.90 -2.99
N ASN A 122 4.27 -5.07 -3.16
CA ASN A 122 5.37 -5.18 -4.13
C ASN A 122 4.87 -4.85 -5.54
N GLY A 123 5.67 -4.10 -6.30
CA GLY A 123 5.31 -3.67 -7.64
C GLY A 123 4.23 -2.59 -7.71
N CYS A 124 3.75 -2.05 -6.59
CA CYS A 124 2.68 -1.06 -6.58
C CYS A 124 3.22 0.39 -6.56
N ASP A 125 2.54 1.29 -7.26
CA ASP A 125 2.87 2.72 -7.41
C ASP A 125 1.70 3.65 -7.02
N TRP A 126 0.77 3.14 -6.20
CA TRP A 126 -0.28 3.96 -5.60
C TRP A 126 0.30 5.04 -4.67
N THR A 127 -0.48 6.09 -4.42
CA THR A 127 -0.17 7.03 -3.33
C THR A 127 -0.53 6.43 -1.97
N ILE A 128 -0.03 7.02 -0.88
CA ILE A 128 -0.36 6.60 0.49
C ILE A 128 -1.86 6.72 0.76
N GLU A 129 -2.48 7.81 0.32
CA GLU A 129 -3.91 8.06 0.47
C GLU A 129 -4.74 7.05 -0.33
N THR A 130 -4.26 6.68 -1.52
CA THR A 130 -4.93 5.70 -2.36
C THR A 130 -4.85 4.31 -1.75
N ALA A 131 -3.68 3.91 -1.23
CA ALA A 131 -3.52 2.66 -0.50
C ALA A 131 -4.40 2.59 0.75
N LEU A 132 -4.51 3.70 1.49
CA LEU A 132 -5.36 3.83 2.67
C LEU A 132 -6.83 3.57 2.32
N VAL A 133 -7.37 4.31 1.35
CA VAL A 133 -8.78 4.19 0.95
C VAL A 133 -9.04 2.81 0.33
N LYS A 134 -8.11 2.28 -0.46
CA LYS A 134 -8.22 0.94 -1.03
C LYS A 134 -8.25 -0.13 0.05
N LEU A 135 -7.41 -0.05 1.07
CA LEU A 135 -7.42 -1.00 2.18
C LEU A 135 -8.72 -0.91 2.99
N MET A 136 -9.26 0.29 3.21
CA MET A 136 -10.59 0.47 3.82
C MET A 136 -11.69 -0.22 3.00
N TYR A 137 -11.64 -0.08 1.68
CA TYR A 137 -12.57 -0.75 0.77
C TYR A 137 -12.41 -2.28 0.83
N VAL A 138 -11.19 -2.79 0.72
CA VAL A 138 -10.90 -4.23 0.73
C VAL A 138 -11.33 -4.89 2.04
N LEU A 139 -11.05 -4.27 3.19
CA LEU A 139 -11.50 -4.76 4.49
C LEU A 139 -13.02 -4.67 4.70
N GLY A 140 -13.73 -3.86 3.91
CA GLY A 140 -15.19 -3.90 3.85
C GLY A 140 -15.74 -5.15 3.16
N HIS A 141 -14.89 -5.88 2.41
CA HIS A 141 -15.27 -7.00 1.55
C HIS A 141 -14.78 -8.34 2.05
N THR A 142 -13.59 -8.38 2.65
CA THR A 142 -12.97 -9.62 3.12
C THR A 142 -12.04 -9.38 4.31
N ASN A 143 -11.93 -10.40 5.15
CA ASN A 143 -10.99 -10.45 6.28
C ASN A 143 -9.92 -11.55 6.09
N LYS A 144 -9.89 -12.21 4.92
CA LYS A 144 -8.92 -13.28 4.64
C LYS A 144 -7.67 -12.67 4.02
N MET A 145 -6.51 -12.88 4.67
CA MET A 145 -5.25 -12.25 4.27
C MET A 145 -4.88 -12.47 2.79
N ASP A 146 -5.11 -13.67 2.26
CA ASP A 146 -4.81 -13.98 0.85
C ASP A 146 -5.70 -13.19 -0.12
N GLU A 147 -7.01 -13.09 0.18
CA GLU A 147 -7.96 -12.29 -0.62
C GLU A 147 -7.64 -10.78 -0.48
N ILE A 148 -7.26 -10.33 0.72
CA ILE A 148 -6.83 -8.94 0.95
C ILE A 148 -5.63 -8.62 0.07
N LYS A 149 -4.60 -9.47 0.09
CA LYS A 149 -3.40 -9.29 -0.74
C LYS A 149 -3.75 -9.22 -2.22
N GLU A 150 -4.54 -10.18 -2.71
CA GLU A 150 -4.96 -10.21 -4.12
C GLU A 150 -5.72 -8.94 -4.51
N MET A 151 -6.72 -8.53 -3.72
CA MET A 151 -7.51 -7.34 -4.01
C MET A 151 -6.68 -6.05 -3.92
N MET A 152 -5.73 -5.98 -2.98
CA MET A 152 -4.83 -4.85 -2.84
C MET A 152 -3.89 -4.75 -4.04
N GLU A 153 -3.24 -5.83 -4.47
CA GLU A 153 -2.24 -5.80 -5.55
C GLU A 153 -2.87 -5.79 -6.97
N LYS A 154 -4.18 -6.05 -7.08
CA LYS A 154 -4.92 -5.95 -8.34
C LYS A 154 -5.30 -4.51 -8.67
N ASN A 155 -4.98 -4.03 -9.87
CA ASN A 155 -5.48 -2.74 -10.37
C ASN A 155 -7.01 -2.78 -10.56
N LEU A 156 -7.75 -1.91 -9.86
CA LEU A 156 -9.22 -1.87 -9.92
C LEU A 156 -9.75 -0.72 -10.78
N VAL A 157 -9.16 0.46 -10.65
CA VAL A 157 -9.67 1.72 -11.22
C VAL A 157 -8.57 2.59 -11.84
N GLY A 158 -7.35 2.06 -12.01
CA GLY A 158 -6.20 2.79 -12.56
C GLY A 158 -5.22 3.27 -11.50
N GLU A 159 -5.33 2.78 -10.27
CA GLU A 159 -4.48 3.18 -9.14
C GLU A 159 -3.12 2.46 -9.08
N ILE A 160 -2.93 1.43 -9.91
CA ILE A 160 -1.65 0.74 -10.08
C ILE A 160 -1.36 0.71 -11.57
N SER A 161 -0.18 1.19 -11.97
CA SER A 161 0.25 1.13 -13.37
C SER A 161 0.88 -0.23 -13.67
N GLU A 162 0.96 -0.63 -14.94
CA GLU A 162 1.78 -1.80 -15.32
C GLU A 162 3.28 -1.45 -15.35
N ARG A 163 3.61 -0.20 -15.66
CA ARG A 163 4.96 0.34 -15.75
C ARG A 163 4.96 1.83 -15.41
N SER A 164 6.11 2.36 -15.01
CA SER A 164 6.29 3.81 -14.86
C SER A 164 6.60 4.45 -16.21
N GLU A 165 5.86 5.50 -16.56
CA GLU A 165 6.08 6.26 -17.80
C GLU A 165 7.01 7.45 -17.53
N PHE A 166 7.91 7.74 -18.48
CA PHE A 166 8.93 8.78 -18.32
C PHE A 166 8.33 10.18 -18.09
N GLU A 167 7.17 10.46 -18.67
CA GLU A 167 6.47 11.75 -18.54
C GLU A 167 5.84 11.97 -17.16
N LEU A 168 5.77 10.92 -16.32
CA LEU A 168 5.19 10.95 -14.98
C LEU A 168 6.24 10.94 -13.85
N CYS A 169 7.53 10.95 -14.18
CA CYS A 169 8.66 10.91 -13.24
C CYS A 169 9.33 12.28 -13.06
#